data_AF-A0A497KHF3-F1
#
_entry.id   AF-A0A497KHF3-F1
#
_cell.length_a   1.000
_cell.length_b   1.000
_cell.length_c   1.000
_cell.angle_alpha   90.00
_cell.angle_beta   90.00
_cell.angle_gamma   90.00
#
_symmetry.space_group_name_H-M   'P 1'
#
loop_
_entity.id
_entity.type
_entity.pdbx_description
1 polymer ?
#
loop_
_entity_poly.entity_id
_entity_poly.type
_entity_poly.pdbx_seq_one_letter_code
_entity_poly.pdbx_strand_id
1 'polypeptide(L)'
;MKDIVWANLMKIGAPAYTAEDKEYAREIQRNMGLEPLEEPLYTEIVPPEKAYGDFHPADDVNEFTWHCPTARLYVSKAMQPILGVAYPRWASSSLCGSGVTHRMGMCAAQILALSALDIIEKPVLLKTAWEEFKERKAQQDEPPLLPDGLKPPVELRWPEWVTRPGDEWWIPPR
;
A
#
# COMPACT_ATOMS: atom_id res chain seq x y z
N MET A 1 -3.36 2.80 17.27
CA MET A 1 -3.35 1.81 16.15
C MET A 1 -1.96 1.56 15.57
N LYS A 2 -1.20 2.61 15.26
CA LYS A 2 0.16 2.56 14.70
C LYS A 2 1.06 1.52 15.38
N ASP A 3 1.16 1.56 16.70
CA ASP A 3 2.09 0.73 17.47
C ASP A 3 1.76 -0.77 17.39
N ILE A 4 0.48 -1.12 17.24
CA ILE A 4 0.02 -2.51 17.07
C ILE A 4 0.53 -3.05 15.73
N VAL A 5 0.36 -2.27 14.65
CA VAL A 5 0.84 -2.63 13.32
C VAL A 5 2.36 -2.67 13.28
N TRP A 6 3.02 -1.70 13.91
CA TRP A 6 4.48 -1.65 14.00
C TRP A 6 5.07 -2.86 14.73
N ALA A 7 4.50 -3.24 15.88
CA ALA A 7 4.95 -4.42 16.63
C ALA A 7 4.85 -5.70 15.79
N ASN A 8 3.76 -5.87 15.04
CA ASN A 8 3.59 -7.03 14.17
C ASN A 8 4.49 -6.99 12.92
N LEU A 9 4.73 -5.80 12.35
CA LEU A 9 5.75 -5.63 11.30
C LEU A 9 7.14 -6.03 11.80
N MET A 10 7.54 -5.61 13.01
CA MET A 10 8.84 -5.99 13.58
C MET A 10 8.93 -7.48 13.92
N LYS A 11 7.80 -8.12 14.24
CA LYS A 11 7.73 -9.56 14.49
C LYS A 11 7.84 -10.39 13.21
N ILE A 12 7.19 -9.95 12.13
CA ILE A 12 7.19 -10.65 10.83
C ILE A 12 8.45 -10.34 10.03
N GLY A 13 8.90 -9.09 10.05
CA GLY A 13 10.01 -8.60 9.25
C GLY A 13 9.61 -8.15 7.84
N ALA A 14 10.61 -7.90 7.00
CA ALA A 14 10.42 -7.55 5.60
C ALA A 14 10.03 -8.79 4.77
N PRO A 15 9.50 -8.61 3.53
CA PRO A 15 9.19 -9.73 2.64
C PRO A 15 10.38 -10.67 2.46
N ALA A 16 10.16 -11.97 2.68
CA ALA A 16 11.18 -13.00 2.53
C ALA A 16 11.32 -13.40 1.04
N TYR A 17 12.15 -12.65 0.31
CA TYR A 17 12.45 -12.93 -1.10
C TYR A 17 13.37 -14.13 -1.27
N THR A 18 13.02 -14.98 -2.24
CA THR A 18 13.74 -16.19 -2.63
C THR A 18 14.88 -15.89 -3.60
N ALA A 19 15.71 -16.90 -3.88
CA ALA A 19 16.76 -16.76 -4.91
C ALA A 19 16.18 -16.46 -6.29
N GLU A 20 15.02 -17.03 -6.63
CA GLU A 20 14.33 -16.79 -7.90
C GLU A 20 13.84 -15.34 -8.02
N ASP A 21 13.30 -14.75 -6.94
CA ASP A 21 12.94 -13.32 -6.92
C ASP A 21 14.11 -12.41 -7.20
N LYS A 22 15.22 -12.69 -6.49
CA LYS A 22 16.43 -11.91 -6.60
C LYS A 22 16.95 -12.04 -8.03
N GLU A 23 16.92 -13.24 -8.60
CA GLU A 23 17.37 -13.41 -9.98
C GLU A 23 16.50 -12.66 -10.99
N TYR A 24 15.17 -12.71 -10.84
CA TYR A 24 14.27 -11.92 -11.68
C TYR A 24 14.53 -10.41 -11.58
N ALA A 25 14.79 -9.92 -10.37
CA ALA A 25 15.19 -8.52 -10.15
C ALA A 25 16.55 -8.19 -10.80
N ARG A 26 17.53 -9.11 -10.77
CA ARG A 26 18.81 -8.94 -11.47
C ARG A 26 18.64 -8.96 -12.99
N GLU A 27 17.74 -9.76 -13.54
CA GLU A 27 17.40 -9.74 -14.97
C GLU A 27 16.88 -8.36 -15.40
N ILE A 28 16.03 -7.74 -14.58
CA ILE A 28 15.58 -6.36 -14.83
C ILE A 28 16.77 -5.40 -14.87
N GLN A 29 17.72 -5.50 -13.91
CA GLN A 29 18.92 -4.66 -13.89
C GLN A 29 19.80 -4.87 -15.13
N ARG A 30 20.02 -6.13 -15.56
CA ARG A 30 20.77 -6.45 -16.79
C ARG A 30 20.11 -5.89 -18.04
N ASN A 31 18.78 -5.99 -18.15
CA ASN A 31 18.03 -5.43 -19.27
C ASN A 31 18.09 -3.89 -19.32
N MET A 32 18.37 -3.25 -18.19
CA MET A 32 18.65 -1.81 -18.11
C MET A 32 20.12 -1.45 -18.38
N GLY A 33 21.00 -2.42 -18.62
CA GLY A 33 22.44 -2.21 -18.79
C GLY A 33 23.17 -1.90 -17.48
N LEU A 34 22.59 -2.26 -16.33
CA LEU A 34 23.19 -2.08 -15.01
C LEU A 34 23.93 -3.34 -14.57
N GLU A 35 24.98 -3.16 -13.77
CA GLU A 35 25.59 -4.27 -13.03
C GLU A 35 24.61 -4.73 -11.93
N PRO A 36 24.20 -6.01 -11.90
CA PRO A 36 23.21 -6.46 -10.93
C PRO A 36 23.73 -6.47 -9.50
N LEU A 37 22.87 -6.08 -8.56
CA LEU A 37 23.19 -6.13 -7.15
C LEU A 37 23.10 -7.57 -6.61
N GLU A 38 23.92 -7.87 -5.60
CA GLU A 38 23.79 -9.12 -4.84
C GLU A 38 22.42 -9.18 -4.14
N GLU A 39 21.99 -8.06 -3.55
CA GLU A 39 20.66 -7.87 -2.96
C GLU A 39 19.87 -6.85 -3.79
N PRO A 40 19.14 -7.29 -4.84
CA PRO A 40 18.50 -6.40 -5.80
C PRO A 40 17.12 -5.90 -5.38
N LEU A 41 16.58 -6.39 -4.26
CA LEU A 41 15.26 -6.04 -3.73
C LEU A 41 15.41 -5.33 -2.38
N TYR A 42 14.63 -4.27 -2.19
CA TYR A 42 14.67 -3.46 -0.98
C TYR A 42 13.91 -4.15 0.16
N THR A 43 14.59 -4.40 1.26
CA THR A 43 14.03 -5.10 2.45
C THR A 43 14.26 -4.34 3.75
N GLU A 44 14.69 -3.08 3.69
CA GLU A 44 14.85 -2.26 4.89
C GLU A 44 13.48 -1.88 5.47
N ILE A 45 13.35 -1.96 6.80
CA ILE A 45 12.15 -1.57 7.53
C ILE A 45 12.35 -0.15 8.05
N VAL A 46 11.49 0.76 7.58
CA VAL A 46 11.53 2.17 7.95
C VAL A 46 10.57 2.44 9.12
N PRO A 47 11.02 3.11 10.20
CA PRO A 47 10.15 3.49 11.31
C PRO A 47 8.99 4.38 10.86
N PRO A 48 7.80 4.30 11.48
CA PRO A 48 6.62 5.06 11.08
C PRO A 48 6.86 6.58 11.02
N GLU A 49 7.71 7.11 11.89
CA GLU A 49 8.07 8.52 11.98
C GLU A 49 8.84 9.02 10.75
N LYS A 50 9.45 8.11 9.99
CA LYS A 50 10.20 8.39 8.76
C LYS A 50 9.51 7.84 7.51
N ALA A 51 8.44 7.08 7.66
CA ALA A 51 7.83 6.31 6.57
C ALA A 51 7.26 7.19 5.44
N TYR A 52 6.93 8.45 5.72
CA TYR A 52 6.37 9.36 4.73
C TYR A 52 7.38 10.34 4.14
N GLY A 53 8.47 10.72 4.81
CA GLY A 53 9.38 11.76 4.31
C GLY A 53 8.61 12.96 3.73
N ASP A 54 8.89 13.33 2.47
CA ASP A 54 8.11 14.32 1.70
C ASP A 54 6.95 13.70 0.88
N PHE A 55 6.86 12.38 0.82
CA PHE A 55 5.89 11.66 -0.01
C PHE A 55 4.50 11.65 0.63
N HIS A 56 3.54 12.33 0.00
CA HIS A 56 2.14 12.36 0.43
C HIS A 56 1.24 11.89 -0.72
N PRO A 57 0.94 10.57 -0.81
CA PRO A 57 0.10 10.06 -1.89
C PRO A 57 -1.35 10.50 -1.72
N ALA A 58 -1.96 10.95 -2.82
CA ALA A 58 -3.40 11.11 -2.90
C ALA A 58 -4.03 9.72 -2.98
N ASP A 59 -4.81 9.38 -1.95
CA ASP A 59 -5.38 8.06 -1.75
C ASP A 59 -6.72 8.22 -1.00
N ASP A 60 -7.71 7.39 -1.33
CA ASP A 60 -9.05 7.45 -0.73
C ASP A 60 -9.04 7.05 0.74
N VAL A 61 -8.01 6.33 1.21
CA VAL A 61 -7.79 6.03 2.63
C VAL A 61 -7.78 7.28 3.51
N ASN A 62 -7.36 8.43 2.97
CA ASN A 62 -7.35 9.69 3.71
C ASN A 62 -8.76 10.09 4.17
N GLU A 63 -9.79 9.86 3.34
CA GLU A 63 -11.19 10.08 3.71
C GLU A 63 -11.60 9.16 4.87
N PHE A 64 -11.27 7.87 4.77
CA PHE A 64 -11.62 6.88 5.79
C PHE A 64 -11.01 7.17 7.17
N THR A 65 -9.88 7.88 7.22
CA THR A 65 -9.24 8.25 8.50
C THR A 65 -10.07 9.21 9.36
N TRP A 66 -11.04 9.93 8.77
CA TRP A 66 -11.97 10.80 9.51
C TRP A 66 -13.12 10.05 10.18
N HIS A 67 -13.34 8.79 9.80
CA HIS A 67 -14.53 8.02 10.19
C HIS A 67 -14.25 6.91 11.20
N CYS A 68 -13.02 6.38 11.27
CA CYS A 68 -12.66 5.34 12.22
C CYS A 68 -11.16 5.31 12.56
N PRO A 69 -10.77 4.68 13.70
CA PRO A 69 -9.38 4.44 14.02
C PRO A 69 -8.68 3.68 12.89
N THR A 70 -7.64 4.29 12.31
CA THR A 70 -6.98 3.78 11.11
C THR A 70 -5.48 3.67 11.33
N ALA A 71 -4.85 2.66 10.74
CA ALA A 71 -3.40 2.59 10.56
C ALA A 71 -3.10 2.17 9.12
N ARG A 72 -2.05 2.76 8.54
CA ARG A 72 -1.60 2.48 7.18
C ARG A 72 -0.25 1.78 7.22
N LEU A 73 -0.16 0.66 6.52
CA LEU A 73 1.05 -0.14 6.36
C LEU A 73 1.47 -0.10 4.89
N TYR A 74 2.74 0.16 4.63
CA TYR A 74 3.33 -0.05 3.31
C TYR A 74 4.28 -1.23 3.35
N VAL A 75 4.01 -2.21 2.48
CA VAL A 75 4.93 -3.26 2.12
C VAL A 75 5.08 -3.19 0.61
N SER A 76 6.32 -3.05 0.12
CA SER A 76 6.58 -2.75 -1.28
C SER A 76 7.42 -3.85 -1.95
N LYS A 77 7.16 -4.06 -3.24
CA LYS A 77 8.00 -4.79 -4.19
C LYS A 77 9.04 -3.85 -4.81
N ALA A 78 9.79 -3.18 -3.97
CA ALA A 78 10.76 -2.19 -4.44
C ALA A 78 12.07 -2.86 -4.85
N MET A 79 12.60 -2.42 -5.99
CA MET A 79 13.99 -2.68 -6.36
C MET A 79 14.92 -1.90 -5.41
N GLN A 80 16.06 -2.47 -5.07
CA GLN A 80 17.08 -1.80 -4.28
C GLN A 80 17.56 -0.54 -5.03
N PRO A 81 17.53 0.64 -4.38
CA PRO A 81 17.96 1.88 -5.01
C PRO A 81 19.45 1.82 -5.35
N ILE A 82 19.81 2.32 -6.54
CA ILE A 82 21.19 2.52 -6.98
C ILE A 82 21.40 4.02 -7.18
N LEU A 83 22.47 4.56 -6.61
CA LEU A 83 22.77 6.00 -6.71
C LEU A 83 22.89 6.43 -8.18
N GLY A 84 22.16 7.47 -8.56
CA GLY A 84 22.15 7.99 -9.94
C GLY A 84 21.28 7.20 -10.92
N VAL A 85 20.59 6.15 -10.47
CA VAL A 85 19.70 5.33 -11.31
C VAL A 85 18.25 5.56 -10.91
N ALA A 86 17.42 5.89 -11.89
CA ALA A 86 15.96 5.88 -11.74
C ALA A 86 15.38 4.66 -12.46
N TYR A 87 14.74 3.75 -11.72
CA TYR A 87 14.05 2.62 -12.33
C TYR A 87 12.84 3.12 -13.13
N PRO A 88 12.72 2.78 -14.42
CA PRO A 88 11.57 3.15 -15.23
C PRO A 88 10.31 2.42 -14.75
N ARG A 89 9.14 3.00 -15.03
CA ARG A 89 7.86 2.41 -14.57
C ARG A 89 7.68 0.96 -15.02
N TRP A 90 8.15 0.60 -16.21
CA TRP A 90 8.06 -0.76 -16.72
C TRP A 90 8.79 -1.78 -15.83
N ALA A 91 9.91 -1.40 -15.20
CA ALA A 91 10.67 -2.28 -14.31
C ALA A 91 9.90 -2.57 -13.01
N SER A 92 9.21 -1.56 -12.47
CA SER A 92 8.30 -1.79 -11.34
C SER A 92 7.06 -2.59 -11.76
N SER A 93 6.53 -2.33 -12.96
CA SER A 93 5.39 -3.06 -13.52
C SER A 93 5.72 -4.53 -13.85
N SER A 94 6.93 -4.86 -14.26
CA SER A 94 7.32 -6.25 -14.54
C SER A 94 7.35 -7.10 -13.26
N LEU A 95 7.61 -6.50 -12.10
CA LEU A 95 7.46 -7.17 -10.81
C LEU A 95 5.99 -7.50 -10.48
N CYS A 96 5.00 -6.86 -11.13
CA CYS A 96 3.60 -7.21 -10.97
C CYS A 96 3.32 -8.60 -11.54
N GLY A 97 2.65 -9.46 -10.77
CA GLY A 97 2.34 -10.84 -11.17
C GLY A 97 3.50 -11.83 -11.00
N SER A 98 4.68 -11.37 -10.57
CA SER A 98 5.78 -12.25 -10.21
C SER A 98 5.68 -12.72 -8.75
N GLY A 99 6.52 -13.69 -8.39
CA GLY A 99 6.65 -14.14 -7.01
C GLY A 99 7.06 -13.03 -6.02
N VAL A 100 7.70 -11.96 -6.50
CA VAL A 100 8.05 -10.79 -5.67
C VAL A 100 6.78 -10.14 -5.14
N THR A 101 5.79 -9.90 -6.01
CA THR A 101 4.49 -9.35 -5.60
C THR A 101 3.77 -10.30 -4.65
N HIS A 102 3.83 -11.62 -4.90
CA HIS A 102 3.18 -12.59 -4.03
C HIS A 102 3.73 -12.55 -2.59
N ARG A 103 5.06 -12.55 -2.42
CA ARG A 103 5.71 -12.47 -1.10
C ARG A 103 5.48 -11.13 -0.39
N MET A 104 5.51 -10.03 -1.14
CA MET A 104 5.10 -8.72 -0.63
C MET A 104 3.67 -8.77 -0.06
N GLY A 105 2.73 -9.34 -0.83
CA GLY A 105 1.33 -9.49 -0.42
C GLY A 105 1.16 -10.40 0.81
N MET A 106 1.85 -11.54 0.83
CA MET A 106 1.80 -12.47 1.97
C MET A 106 2.34 -11.83 3.26
N CYS A 107 3.46 -11.11 3.18
CA CYS A 107 4.01 -10.37 4.30
C CYS A 107 3.00 -9.35 4.85
N ALA A 108 2.42 -8.51 3.97
CA ALA A 108 1.39 -7.54 4.37
C ALA A 108 0.17 -8.21 5.00
N ALA A 109 -0.32 -9.31 4.41
CA ALA A 109 -1.46 -10.05 4.91
C ALA A 109 -1.22 -10.63 6.31
N GLN A 110 -0.04 -11.18 6.58
CA GLN A 110 0.33 -11.69 7.90
C GLN A 110 0.34 -10.59 8.96
N ILE A 111 0.94 -9.44 8.64
CA ILE A 111 0.99 -8.30 9.57
C ILE A 111 -0.42 -7.80 9.89
N LEU A 112 -1.24 -7.59 8.86
CA LEU A 112 -2.63 -7.13 9.02
C LEU A 112 -3.48 -8.14 9.80
N ALA A 113 -3.34 -9.44 9.51
CA ALA A 113 -4.08 -10.49 10.22
C ALA A 113 -3.72 -10.55 11.71
N LEU A 114 -2.43 -10.48 12.04
CA LEU A 114 -1.99 -10.45 13.45
C LEU A 114 -2.45 -9.18 14.17
N SER A 115 -2.38 -8.03 13.50
CA SER A 115 -2.88 -6.77 14.08
C SER A 115 -4.39 -6.78 14.30
N ALA A 116 -5.16 -7.35 13.38
CA ALA A 116 -6.60 -7.54 13.56
C ALA A 116 -6.88 -8.48 14.73
N LEU A 117 -6.16 -9.60 14.82
CA LEU A 117 -6.29 -10.55 15.93
C LEU A 117 -5.98 -9.89 17.29
N ASP A 118 -4.90 -9.11 17.39
CA ASP A 118 -4.56 -8.36 18.60
C ASP A 118 -5.71 -7.44 19.06
N ILE A 119 -6.35 -6.74 18.12
CA ILE A 119 -7.47 -5.83 18.40
C ILE A 119 -8.71 -6.62 18.85
N ILE A 120 -8.99 -7.76 18.22
CA ILE A 120 -10.13 -8.61 18.55
C ILE A 120 -9.96 -9.24 19.94
N GLU A 121 -8.77 -9.78 20.25
CA GLU A 121 -8.51 -10.50 21.49
C GLU A 121 -8.26 -9.60 22.69
N LYS A 122 -7.83 -8.34 22.47
CA LYS A 122 -7.48 -7.40 23.54
C LYS A 122 -8.38 -6.16 23.46
N PRO A 123 -9.58 -6.18 24.10
CA PRO A 123 -10.52 -5.06 24.08
C PRO A 123 -9.93 -3.71 24.51
N VAL A 124 -8.91 -3.73 25.37
CA VAL A 124 -8.17 -2.52 25.77
C VAL A 124 -7.52 -1.81 24.59
N LEU A 125 -6.96 -2.55 23.63
CA LEU A 125 -6.32 -1.96 22.43
C LEU A 125 -7.35 -1.27 21.54
N LEU A 126 -8.53 -1.89 21.36
CA LEU A 126 -9.64 -1.30 20.64
C LEU A 126 -10.12 -0.01 21.32
N LYS A 127 -10.29 -0.05 22.65
CA LYS A 127 -10.68 1.11 23.44
C LYS A 127 -9.69 2.27 23.28
N THR A 128 -8.39 2.00 23.45
CA THR A 128 -7.35 3.02 23.30
C THR A 128 -7.29 3.59 21.87
N ALA A 129 -7.49 2.76 20.85
CA ALA A 129 -7.57 3.23 19.47
C ALA A 129 -8.74 4.20 19.24
N TRP A 130 -9.90 3.92 19.84
CA TRP A 130 -11.06 4.81 19.78
C TRP A 130 -10.87 6.10 20.59
N GLU A 131 -10.20 6.04 21.74
CA GLU A 131 -9.87 7.21 22.55
C GLU A 131 -8.94 8.15 21.77
N GLU A 132 -7.85 7.63 21.20
CA GLU A 132 -6.92 8.40 20.35
C GLU A 132 -7.67 9.04 19.16
N PHE A 133 -8.51 8.26 18.47
CA PHE A 133 -9.28 8.77 17.33
C PHE A 133 -10.21 9.92 17.71
N LYS A 134 -10.97 9.77 18.82
CA LYS A 134 -11.89 10.82 19.30
C LYS A 134 -11.15 12.08 19.73
N GLU A 135 -10.00 11.93 20.38
CA GLU A 135 -9.16 13.06 20.77
C GLU A 135 -8.68 13.85 19.54
N ARG A 136 -8.17 13.16 18.51
CA ARG A 136 -7.72 13.80 17.27
C ARG A 136 -8.88 14.46 16.52
N LYS A 137 -10.01 13.76 16.39
CA LYS A 137 -11.22 14.28 15.73
C LYS A 137 -11.78 15.53 16.43
N ALA A 138 -11.66 15.61 17.76
CA ALA A 138 -12.07 16.80 18.50
C ALA A 138 -11.19 18.04 18.23
N GLN A 139 -9.94 17.84 17.80
CA GLN A 139 -9.02 18.93 17.42
C GLN A 139 -9.28 19.41 15.98
N GLN A 140 -9.55 18.46 15.08
CA GLN A 140 -9.84 18.72 13.68
C GLN A 140 -10.80 17.65 13.17
N ASP A 141 -11.92 18.10 12.60
CA ASP A 141 -12.91 17.22 11.98
C ASP A 141 -13.22 17.73 10.57
N GLU A 142 -13.17 16.83 9.60
CA GLU A 142 -13.60 17.08 8.23
C GLU A 142 -14.92 16.32 8.00
N PRO A 143 -16.04 17.01 7.75
CA PRO A 143 -17.28 16.33 7.40
C PRO A 143 -17.17 15.69 6.00
N PRO A 144 -18.01 14.68 5.67
CA PRO A 144 -18.07 14.15 4.33
C PRO A 144 -18.21 15.27 3.29
N LEU A 145 -17.29 15.30 2.33
CA LEU A 145 -17.29 16.31 1.26
C LEU A 145 -18.38 16.05 0.21
N LEU A 146 -18.93 14.84 0.19
CA LEU A 146 -20.04 14.48 -0.69
C LEU A 146 -21.36 15.00 -0.10
N PRO A 147 -22.23 15.61 -0.94
CA PRO A 147 -23.56 16.02 -0.50
C PRO A 147 -24.34 14.84 0.08
N ASP A 148 -25.09 15.11 1.16
CA ASP A 148 -26.00 14.13 1.71
C ASP A 148 -27.04 13.71 0.66
N GLY A 149 -27.32 12.41 0.62
CA GLY A 149 -28.22 11.82 -0.37
C GLY A 149 -27.69 11.68 -1.80
N LEU A 150 -26.42 12.03 -2.07
CA LEU A 150 -25.80 11.73 -3.37
C LEU A 150 -25.86 10.22 -3.64
N LYS A 151 -26.58 9.83 -4.69
CA LYS A 151 -26.64 8.43 -5.12
C LYS A 151 -25.42 8.12 -5.99
N PRO A 152 -24.75 6.97 -5.80
CA PRO A 152 -23.68 6.55 -6.69
C PRO A 152 -24.24 6.45 -8.12
N PRO A 153 -23.47 6.85 -9.15
CA PRO A 153 -23.95 6.89 -10.52
C PRO A 153 -23.87 5.49 -11.14
N VAL A 154 -24.71 4.58 -10.63
CA VAL A 154 -24.77 3.16 -11.06
C VAL A 154 -25.40 2.98 -12.45
N GLU A 155 -26.02 4.03 -12.97
CA GLU A 155 -26.63 4.07 -14.30
C GLU A 155 -25.59 4.33 -15.42
N LEU A 156 -24.37 4.74 -15.07
CA LEU A 156 -23.30 4.94 -16.06
C LEU A 156 -22.82 3.58 -16.55
N ARG A 157 -22.69 3.43 -17.87
CA ARG A 157 -22.13 2.22 -18.45
C ARG A 157 -20.68 2.06 -18.04
N TRP A 158 -20.33 0.89 -17.52
CA TRP A 158 -18.93 0.52 -17.32
C TRP A 158 -18.27 0.33 -18.69
N PRO A 159 -17.05 0.82 -18.94
CA PRO A 159 -16.35 0.50 -20.17
C PRO A 159 -16.16 -1.02 -20.25
N GLU A 160 -16.63 -1.64 -21.34
CA GLU A 160 -16.38 -3.05 -21.60
C GLU A 160 -14.89 -3.25 -21.86
N TRP A 161 -14.19 -3.89 -20.92
CA TRP A 161 -12.75 -4.21 -21.04
C TRP A 161 -12.49 -5.46 -21.90
N VAL A 162 -13.40 -5.79 -22.83
CA VAL A 162 -13.35 -7.01 -23.65
C VAL A 162 -12.25 -6.91 -24.72
N THR A 163 -12.05 -5.72 -25.29
CA THR A 163 -10.98 -5.41 -26.24
C THR A 163 -10.39 -4.04 -25.88
N ARG A 164 -9.05 -3.91 -25.84
CA ARG A 164 -8.42 -2.58 -25.68
C ARG A 164 -8.01 -2.04 -27.05
N PRO A 165 -8.34 -0.78 -27.36
CA PRO A 165 -9.39 0.07 -26.77
C PRO A 165 -10.72 -0.18 -27.48
N GLY A 166 -11.75 -0.64 -26.76
CA GLY A 166 -13.07 -0.90 -27.31
C GLY A 166 -13.80 0.40 -27.72
N ASP A 167 -14.73 0.27 -28.66
CA ASP A 167 -15.41 1.38 -29.34
C ASP A 167 -16.50 2.08 -28.48
N GLU A 168 -16.75 1.60 -27.25
CA GLU A 168 -17.87 2.01 -26.40
C GLU A 168 -17.46 2.80 -25.14
N TRP A 169 -16.48 3.70 -25.23
CA TRP A 169 -16.20 4.62 -24.13
C TRP A 169 -17.20 5.79 -24.16
N TRP A 170 -17.70 6.19 -22.99
CA TRP A 170 -18.72 7.24 -22.84
C TRP A 170 -18.22 8.35 -21.91
N ILE A 171 -18.24 9.60 -22.39
CA ILE A 171 -18.07 10.78 -21.56
C ILE A 171 -19.47 11.22 -21.10
N PRO A 172 -19.75 11.33 -19.79
CA PRO A 172 -21.01 11.88 -19.32
C PRO A 172 -21.24 13.28 -19.92
N PRO A 173 -22.41 13.56 -20.53
CA PRO A 173 -22.71 14.89 -21.05
C PRO A 173 -22.70 15.90 -19.89
N ARG A 174 -22.18 17.11 -20.18
CA ARG A 174 -22.09 18.23 -19.22
C ARG A 174 -23.45 18.70 -18.75
#